data_AF-A0A7S3MF44-F1
#
_entry.id   AF-A0A7S3MF44-F1
#
_cell.length_a   1.000
_cell.length_b   1.000
_cell.length_c   1.000
_cell.angle_alpha   90.00
_cell.angle_beta   90.00
_cell.angle_gamma   90.00
#
_symmetry.space_group_name_H-M   'P 1'
#
loop_
_entity.id
_entity.type
_entity.pdbx_description
1 polymer ?
#
loop_
_entity_poly.entity_id
_entity_poly.type
_entity_poly.pdbx_seq_one_letter_code
_entity_poly.pdbx_strand_id
1 'polypeptide(L)'
;ALHDRRGGMPEICWASGQTFCTLAPCRKGSQKAGVGGGGKPGGGAWGGGGGAVGYELRDLGGQLLYTVHGDFDEKAINIVAPTGQVVCRTERCEVPFDDEPHYQVRVAPCVDAGLMTCALFSIDKLEGMDP
;
A
#
# COMPACT_ATOMS: atom_id res chain seq x y z
N ALA A 1 -20.30 17.04 5.23
CA ALA A 1 -20.25 15.95 4.25
C ALA A 1 -18.83 15.43 4.24
N LEU A 2 -18.61 14.18 4.66
CA LEU A 2 -17.30 13.53 4.63
C LEU A 2 -16.81 13.57 3.18
N HIS A 3 -15.59 14.06 2.96
CA HIS A 3 -15.07 14.55 1.68
C HIS A 3 -14.98 13.47 0.59
N ASP A 4 -16.10 13.06 0.01
CA ASP A 4 -16.13 12.23 -1.18
C ASP A 4 -15.94 13.12 -2.42
N ARG A 5 -14.71 13.59 -2.63
CA ARG A 5 -14.33 14.15 -3.93
C ARG A 5 -14.14 12.95 -4.85
N ARG A 6 -15.16 12.65 -5.67
CA ARG A 6 -15.05 11.66 -6.76
C ARG A 6 -13.77 11.93 -7.56
N GLY A 7 -12.88 10.94 -7.62
CA GLY A 7 -11.60 11.00 -8.34
C GLY A 7 -10.44 11.68 -7.60
N GLY A 8 -10.62 12.08 -6.34
CA GLY A 8 -9.53 12.58 -5.49
C GLY A 8 -8.75 11.45 -4.84
N MET A 9 -7.43 11.63 -4.72
CA MET A 9 -6.58 10.68 -4.01
C MET A 9 -6.87 10.78 -2.49
N PRO A 10 -7.00 9.65 -1.76
CA PRO A 10 -7.36 9.67 -0.35
C PRO A 10 -6.27 10.29 0.53
N GLU A 11 -6.74 10.95 1.59
CA GLU A 11 -5.92 11.43 2.69
C GLU A 11 -6.20 10.59 3.93
N ILE A 12 -5.15 10.24 4.67
CA ILE A 12 -5.29 9.60 5.98
C ILE A 12 -5.15 10.71 7.01
N CYS A 13 -6.19 10.89 7.84
CA CYS A 13 -6.27 11.97 8.81
C CYS A 13 -6.21 11.45 10.24
N TRP A 14 -5.71 12.30 11.14
CA TRP A 14 -5.90 12.14 12.57
C TRP A 14 -7.38 12.26 12.97
N ALA A 15 -7.72 11.80 14.17
CA ALA A 15 -9.06 11.98 14.74
C ALA A 15 -9.48 13.46 14.87
N SER A 16 -8.51 14.38 14.93
CA SER A 16 -8.76 15.83 14.91
C SER A 16 -9.24 16.35 13.54
N GLY A 17 -9.19 15.53 12.49
CA GLY A 17 -9.45 15.91 11.11
C GLY A 17 -8.23 16.47 10.38
N GLN A 18 -7.10 16.67 11.06
CA GLN A 18 -5.86 17.10 10.42
C GLN A 18 -5.27 15.96 9.57
N THR A 19 -4.90 16.25 8.33
CA THR A 19 -4.21 15.30 7.45
C THR A 19 -2.89 14.85 8.06
N PHE A 20 -2.68 13.55 8.14
CA PHE A 20 -1.43 12.94 8.59
C PHE A 20 -0.53 12.63 7.41
N CYS A 21 -1.06 11.91 6.42
CA CYS A 21 -0.34 11.59 5.20
C CYS A 21 -1.30 11.48 4.01
N THR A 22 -0.73 11.56 2.81
CA THR A 22 -1.43 11.44 1.55
C THR A 22 -1.00 10.18 0.83
N LEU A 23 -1.94 9.52 0.15
CA LEU A 23 -1.62 8.49 -0.82
C LEU A 23 -1.27 9.19 -2.15
N ALA A 24 -0.45 8.58 -2.99
CA ALA A 24 -0.16 9.05 -4.34
C ALA A 24 0.20 7.87 -5.25
N PRO A 25 -0.05 7.93 -6.57
CA PRO A 25 0.44 6.90 -7.47
C PRO A 25 1.97 6.95 -7.51
N CYS A 26 2.62 5.79 -7.48
CA CYS A 26 4.06 5.69 -7.60
C CYS A 26 4.49 6.22 -8.96
N ARG A 27 5.31 7.28 -8.97
CA ARG A 27 5.77 7.89 -10.22
C ARG A 27 6.77 6.95 -10.89
N LYS A 28 6.58 6.68 -12.19
CA LYS A 28 7.56 5.96 -13.03
C LYS A 28 8.90 6.71 -12.96
N GLY A 29 9.83 6.24 -12.13
CA GLY A 29 11.12 6.88 -11.87
C GLY A 29 11.61 6.84 -10.42
N SER A 30 10.75 6.57 -9.43
CA SER A 30 11.15 6.53 -8.00
C SER A 30 12.04 5.33 -7.61
N GLN A 31 12.24 4.38 -8.52
CA GLN A 31 12.90 3.10 -8.24
C GLN A 31 14.43 3.18 -8.45
N LYS A 32 15.11 4.07 -7.71
CA LYS A 32 16.58 4.05 -7.56
C LYS A 32 17.01 4.53 -6.17
N ALA A 33 17.14 3.58 -5.24
CA ALA A 33 18.22 3.51 -4.25
C ALA A 33 18.20 2.11 -3.63
N GLY A 34 19.24 1.31 -3.91
CA GLY A 34 19.43 -0.01 -3.29
C GLY A 34 20.53 0.02 -2.24
N VAL A 35 20.60 -1.02 -1.41
CA VAL A 35 21.85 -1.57 -0.85
C VAL A 35 21.68 -3.08 -0.73
N GLY A 36 22.63 -3.84 -1.27
CA GLY A 36 22.67 -5.30 -1.17
C GLY A 36 22.99 -5.77 0.25
N GLY A 37 22.29 -6.82 0.67
CA GLY A 37 22.60 -7.64 1.84
C GLY A 37 22.09 -9.05 1.58
N GLY A 38 22.99 -10.03 1.54
CA GLY A 38 22.73 -11.38 1.05
C GLY A 38 21.66 -12.15 1.83
N GLY A 39 20.54 -12.40 1.16
CA GLY A 39 19.52 -13.36 1.52
C GLY A 39 18.71 -13.61 0.26
N LYS A 40 18.97 -14.75 -0.41
CA LYS A 40 18.47 -15.15 -1.73
C LYS A 40 17.02 -14.68 -1.98
N PRO A 41 16.77 -13.64 -2.80
CA PRO A 41 15.41 -13.35 -3.24
C PRO A 41 15.04 -14.43 -4.26
N GLY A 42 13.95 -15.15 -3.98
CA GLY A 42 13.30 -16.00 -4.98
C GLY A 42 13.07 -15.18 -6.24
N GLY A 43 13.58 -15.69 -7.36
CA GLY A 43 13.62 -14.98 -8.63
C GLY A 43 12.23 -14.61 -9.12
N GLY A 44 12.06 -13.33 -9.41
CA GLY A 44 10.94 -12.76 -10.13
C GLY A 44 11.44 -11.47 -10.77
N ALA A 45 12.26 -11.62 -11.81
CA ALA A 45 12.45 -10.55 -12.77
C ALA A 45 11.06 -10.26 -13.35
N TRP A 46 10.51 -9.09 -13.05
CA TRP A 46 9.21 -8.65 -13.55
C TRP A 46 9.28 -8.55 -15.08
N GLY A 47 8.88 -9.65 -15.73
CA GLY A 47 8.73 -9.75 -17.18
C GLY A 47 7.60 -8.83 -17.64
N GLY A 48 7.82 -8.17 -18.77
CA GLY A 48 6.96 -7.10 -19.27
C GLY A 48 5.55 -7.55 -19.65
N GLY A 49 4.59 -6.67 -19.35
CA GLY A 49 3.22 -6.72 -19.87
C GLY A 49 2.18 -6.32 -18.82
N GLY A 50 1.77 -5.04 -18.81
CA GLY A 50 0.70 -4.52 -17.93
C GLY A 50 1.24 -3.85 -16.66
N GLY A 51 0.98 -2.56 -16.49
CA GLY A 51 1.64 -1.73 -15.48
C GLY A 51 1.24 -2.06 -14.05
N ALA A 52 2.16 -2.61 -13.25
CA ALA A 52 1.98 -2.68 -11.81
C ALA A 52 1.94 -1.23 -11.25
N VAL A 53 0.75 -0.74 -10.94
CA VAL A 53 0.50 0.59 -10.37
C VAL A 53 0.76 0.50 -8.86
N GLY A 54 1.95 0.88 -8.41
CA GLY A 54 2.20 1.02 -6.97
C GLY A 54 1.64 2.34 -6.44
N TYR A 55 1.50 2.44 -5.12
CA TYR A 55 1.19 3.67 -4.41
C TYR A 55 2.33 4.08 -3.46
N GLU A 56 2.35 5.34 -3.08
CA GLU A 56 3.27 5.90 -2.09
C GLU A 56 2.45 6.61 -1.01
N LEU A 57 2.79 6.36 0.25
CA LEU A 57 2.34 7.18 1.37
C LEU A 57 3.39 8.26 1.62
N ARG A 58 2.96 9.51 1.62
CA ARG A 58 3.83 10.67 1.86
C ARG A 58 3.28 11.55 2.97
N ASP A 59 4.17 12.05 3.82
CA ASP A 59 3.79 13.06 4.80
C ASP A 59 3.42 14.40 4.13
N LEU A 60 3.03 15.39 4.92
CA LEU A 60 2.67 16.72 4.42
C LEU A 60 3.85 17.50 3.81
N GLY A 61 5.09 17.15 4.18
CA GLY A 61 6.30 17.68 3.57
C GLY A 61 6.68 16.99 2.26
N GLY A 62 5.93 15.96 1.86
CA GLY A 62 6.21 15.13 0.70
C GLY A 62 7.27 14.05 0.94
N GLN A 63 7.73 13.85 2.18
CA GLN A 63 8.66 12.78 2.52
C GLN A 63 7.97 11.43 2.37
N LEU A 64 8.66 10.47 1.72
CA LEU A 64 8.16 9.11 1.58
C LEU A 64 8.12 8.43 2.94
N LEU A 65 6.94 7.97 3.34
CA LEU A 65 6.73 7.14 4.52
C LEU A 65 6.79 5.67 4.15
N TYR A 66 6.05 5.25 3.11
CA TYR A 66 6.04 3.87 2.64
C TYR A 66 5.71 3.77 1.15
N THR A 67 6.18 2.71 0.51
CA THR A 67 5.75 2.29 -0.83
C THR A 67 4.84 1.08 -0.70
N VAL A 68 3.71 1.11 -1.40
CA VAL A 68 2.74 0.02 -1.45
C VAL A 68 2.72 -0.55 -2.85
N HIS A 69 2.87 -1.86 -2.98
CA HIS A 69 2.85 -2.52 -4.29
C HIS A 69 2.46 -3.99 -4.17
N GLY A 70 2.01 -4.57 -5.27
CA GLY A 70 1.63 -5.97 -5.33
C GLY A 70 0.48 -6.15 -6.30
N ASP A 71 -0.28 -7.21 -6.06
CA ASP A 71 -1.52 -7.50 -6.76
C ASP A 71 -2.68 -7.10 -5.83
N PHE A 72 -3.41 -6.04 -6.19
CA PHE A 72 -4.49 -5.49 -5.38
C PHE A 72 -5.76 -6.34 -5.50
N ASP A 73 -6.00 -6.93 -6.66
CA ASP A 73 -7.14 -7.84 -6.92
C ASP A 73 -6.99 -9.12 -6.10
N GLU A 74 -5.80 -9.71 -6.11
CA GLU A 74 -5.47 -10.91 -5.32
C GLU A 74 -5.14 -10.60 -3.86
N LYS A 75 -5.28 -9.34 -3.42
CA LYS A 75 -5.03 -8.91 -2.04
C LYS A 75 -3.63 -9.31 -1.54
N ALA A 76 -2.67 -9.40 -2.46
CA ALA A 76 -1.30 -9.84 -2.24
C ALA A 76 -0.33 -8.64 -2.33
N ILE A 77 -0.35 -7.83 -1.27
CA ILE A 77 0.27 -6.50 -1.24
C ILE A 77 1.43 -6.52 -0.24
N ASN A 78 2.51 -5.82 -0.59
CA ASN A 78 3.59 -5.48 0.32
C ASN A 78 3.61 -3.97 0.55
N ILE A 79 3.81 -3.58 1.81
CA ILE A 79 4.13 -2.22 2.21
C ILE A 79 5.58 -2.19 2.69
N VAL A 80 6.36 -1.31 2.08
CA VAL A 80 7.82 -1.26 2.20
C VAL A 80 8.23 0.10 2.77
N ALA A 81 9.06 0.10 3.80
CA ALA A 81 9.66 1.31 4.35
C ALA A 81 10.67 1.92 3.36
N PRO A 82 11.08 3.19 3.52
CA PRO A 82 12.04 3.83 2.63
C PRO A 82 13.42 3.15 2.65
N THR A 83 13.69 2.37 3.70
CA THR A 83 14.88 1.51 3.84
C THR A 83 14.86 0.26 2.94
N GLY A 84 13.74 -0.02 2.28
CA GLY A 84 13.52 -1.24 1.49
C GLY A 84 13.02 -2.44 2.30
N GLN A 85 12.80 -2.28 3.61
CA GLN A 85 12.28 -3.34 4.47
C GLN A 85 10.76 -3.49 4.31
N VAL A 86 10.27 -4.71 4.13
CA VAL A 86 8.83 -5.02 4.19
C VAL A 86 8.35 -4.87 5.64
N VAL A 87 7.41 -3.97 5.85
CA VAL A 87 6.83 -3.66 7.17
C VAL A 87 5.41 -4.17 7.33
N CYS A 88 4.72 -4.45 6.23
CA CYS A 88 3.42 -5.09 6.23
C CYS A 88 3.28 -5.93 4.95
N ARG A 89 2.65 -7.09 5.09
CA ARG A 89 2.29 -7.96 3.97
C ARG A 89 0.86 -8.43 4.13
N THR A 90 0.14 -8.50 3.01
CA THR A 90 -1.19 -9.08 2.95
C THR A 90 -1.18 -10.35 2.11
N GLU A 91 -2.10 -11.25 2.45
CA GLU A 91 -2.44 -12.43 1.68
C GLU A 91 -3.96 -12.54 1.64
N ARG A 92 -4.52 -13.05 0.55
CA ARG A 92 -5.93 -13.39 0.47
C ARG A 92 -6.24 -14.53 1.45
N CYS A 93 -7.34 -14.41 2.18
CA CYS A 93 -7.85 -15.48 3.02
C CYS A 93 -9.36 -15.66 2.84
N GLU A 94 -9.82 -16.84 3.23
CA GLU A 94 -11.23 -17.21 3.29
C GLU A 94 -11.67 -17.24 4.75
N VAL A 95 -12.88 -16.79 5.03
CA VAL A 95 -13.49 -16.82 6.35
C VAL A 95 -14.78 -17.64 6.28
N PRO A 96 -15.16 -18.38 7.34
CA PRO A 96 -16.27 -19.34 7.27
C PRO A 96 -17.67 -18.69 7.19
N PHE A 97 -17.77 -17.37 7.26
CA PHE A 97 -19.04 -16.63 7.32
C PHE A 97 -19.29 -15.76 6.09
N ASP A 98 -18.34 -15.69 5.15
CA ASP A 98 -18.41 -14.83 3.97
C ASP A 98 -17.59 -15.45 2.83
N ASP A 99 -18.14 -15.43 1.62
CA ASP A 99 -17.54 -16.00 0.41
C ASP A 99 -16.67 -14.97 -0.34
N GLU A 100 -16.74 -13.69 0.04
CA GLU A 100 -15.91 -12.63 -0.54
C GLU A 100 -14.43 -12.79 -0.15
N PRO A 101 -13.48 -12.31 -0.98
CA PRO A 101 -12.06 -12.37 -0.65
C PRO A 101 -11.71 -11.46 0.54
N HIS A 102 -11.05 -11.99 1.56
CA HIS A 102 -10.63 -11.23 2.74
C HIS A 102 -9.12 -10.97 2.77
N TYR A 103 -8.71 -9.92 3.46
CA TYR A 103 -7.30 -9.64 3.74
C TYR A 103 -6.86 -10.33 5.03
N GLN A 104 -5.79 -11.12 4.97
CA GLN A 104 -4.97 -11.42 6.13
C GLN A 104 -3.78 -10.45 6.17
N VAL A 105 -3.81 -9.51 7.11
CA VAL A 105 -2.78 -8.48 7.25
C VAL A 105 -1.76 -8.88 8.32
N ARG A 106 -0.47 -8.88 7.96
CA ARG A 106 0.64 -9.10 8.89
C ARG A 106 1.49 -7.85 8.96
N VAL A 107 1.57 -7.25 10.15
CA VAL A 107 2.32 -6.03 10.41
C VAL A 107 3.57 -6.36 11.24
N ALA A 108 4.71 -5.82 10.84
CA ALA A 108 5.97 -6.00 11.55
C ALA A 108 5.92 -5.36 12.96
N PRO A 109 6.74 -5.85 13.91
CA PRO A 109 6.82 -5.25 15.24
C PRO A 109 7.15 -3.75 15.17
N CYS A 110 6.57 -2.98 16.09
CA CYS A 110 6.79 -1.53 16.22
C CYS A 110 6.33 -0.69 15.00
N VAL A 111 5.52 -1.25 14.10
CA VAL A 111 4.88 -0.53 12.99
C VAL A 111 3.43 -0.23 13.36
N ASP A 112 2.94 0.96 12.99
CA ASP A 112 1.57 1.38 13.23
C ASP A 112 0.59 0.56 12.36
N ALA A 113 -0.06 -0.43 12.98
CA ALA A 113 -1.04 -1.26 12.31
C ALA A 113 -2.27 -0.47 11.83
N GLY A 114 -2.68 0.58 12.56
CA GLY A 114 -3.79 1.43 12.15
C GLY A 114 -3.49 2.17 10.85
N LEU A 115 -2.29 2.73 10.73
CA LEU A 115 -1.84 3.37 9.50
C LEU A 115 -1.79 2.38 8.33
N MET A 116 -1.25 1.18 8.53
CA MET A 116 -1.18 0.16 7.47
C MET A 116 -2.59 -0.22 6.99
N THR A 117 -3.53 -0.42 7.92
CA THR A 117 -4.92 -0.73 7.62
C THR A 117 -5.62 0.43 6.90
N CYS A 118 -5.44 1.68 7.35
CA CYS A 118 -5.99 2.86 6.67
C CYS A 118 -5.48 2.99 5.23
N ALA A 119 -4.21 2.68 4.99
CA ALA A 119 -3.63 2.68 3.65
C ALA A 119 -4.26 1.62 2.75
N LEU A 120 -4.42 0.39 3.26
CA LEU A 120 -5.08 -0.70 2.54
C LEU A 120 -6.54 -0.35 2.19
N PHE A 121 -7.32 0.19 3.12
CA PHE A 121 -8.69 0.64 2.84
C PHE A 121 -8.75 1.78 1.83
N SER A 122 -7.78 2.69 1.87
CA SER A 122 -7.70 3.79 0.91
C SER A 122 -7.46 3.27 -0.51
N ILE A 123 -6.60 2.26 -0.65
CA ILE A 123 -6.33 1.63 -1.94
C ILE A 123 -7.50 0.78 -2.41
N ASP A 124 -8.08 -0.05 -1.54
CA ASP A 124 -9.24 -0.89 -1.88
C ASP A 124 -10.41 -0.03 -2.37
N LYS A 125 -10.63 1.15 -1.75
CA LYS A 125 -11.60 2.15 -2.23
C LYS A 125 -11.25 2.71 -3.62
N LEU A 126 -9.97 2.87 -3.96
CA LEU A 126 -9.53 3.39 -5.25
C LEU A 126 -9.62 2.35 -6.36
N GLU A 127 -9.17 1.12 -6.11
CA GLU A 127 -9.24 0.03 -7.08
C GLU A 127 -10.70 -0.40 -7.30
N GLY A 128 -11.53 -0.37 -6.26
CA GLY A 128 -12.98 -0.60 -6.39
C GLY A 128 -13.75 0.52 -7.09
N MET A 129 -13.10 1.60 -7.52
CA MET A 129 -13.70 2.66 -8.33
C MET A 129 -13.58 2.45 -9.84
N ASP A 130 -12.99 1.35 -10.31
CA ASP A 130 -12.99 1.05 -11.76
C ASP A 130 -14.44 0.80 -12.25
N PRO A 131 -14.89 1.47 -13.33
CA PRO A 131 -16.29 1.55 -13.76
C PRO A 131 -16.87 0.30 -14.43
#